data_AF-A0A806D8S5-F1
#
_entry.id   AF-A0A806D8S5-F1
#
_cell.length_a   1.000
_cell.length_b   1.000
_cell.length_c   1.000
_cell.angle_alpha   90.00
_cell.angle_beta   90.00
_cell.angle_gamma   90.00
#
_symmetry.space_group_name_H-M   'P 1'
#
loop_
_entity.id
_entity.type
_entity.pdbx_description
1 polymer ?
#
loop_
_entity_poly.entity_id
_entity_poly.type
_entity_poly.pdbx_seq_one_letter_code
_entity_poly.pdbx_strand_id
1 'polypeptide(L)'
;MTIVPPEEFQRLEQLRLTVRRERHLRNWTAQKLAEEATKSAKKRGFNIKLKQYSIASLETGRLKSEPIWVRYIMFAFADNPVLELSSAQSSNWHYQQPGAEKQNDESCSGKIKLPDQSSLRNLFLGLLIPVGKNVSLEAKQHIADVLAQRLPKGLEQISLFQ
;
A
#
# COMPACT_ATOMS: atom_id res chain seq x y z
N MET A 1 -8.03 -32.09 -11.80
CA MET A 1 -7.75 -30.83 -11.09
C MET A 1 -6.49 -31.05 -10.27
N THR A 2 -5.35 -30.50 -10.68
CA THR A 2 -4.10 -30.63 -9.91
C THR A 2 -4.19 -29.70 -8.70
N ILE A 3 -4.32 -30.30 -7.51
CA ILE A 3 -4.27 -29.60 -6.24
C ILE A 3 -2.82 -29.13 -6.11
N VAL A 4 -2.59 -27.83 -6.25
CA VAL A 4 -1.27 -27.23 -6.03
C VAL A 4 -0.90 -27.51 -4.56
N PRO A 5 0.30 -28.05 -4.27
CA PRO A 5 0.75 -28.27 -2.91
C PRO A 5 0.64 -26.97 -2.10
N PRO A 6 0.18 -27.00 -0.84
CA PRO A 6 -0.02 -25.80 -0.04
C PRO A 6 1.26 -24.95 0.10
N GLU A 7 2.43 -25.59 0.05
CA GLU A 7 3.74 -24.92 0.09
C GLU A 7 4.05 -24.10 -1.16
N GLU A 8 3.72 -24.61 -2.36
CA GLU A 8 3.96 -23.90 -3.62
C GLU A 8 3.08 -22.65 -3.72
N PHE A 9 1.83 -22.77 -3.27
CA PHE A 9 0.91 -21.64 -3.19
C PHE A 9 1.42 -20.55 -2.24
N GLN A 10 1.91 -20.94 -1.06
CA GLN A 10 2.50 -19.99 -0.10
C GLN A 10 3.73 -19.28 -0.66
N ARG A 11 4.62 -19.99 -1.35
CA ARG A 11 5.80 -19.38 -1.98
C ARG A 11 5.41 -18.37 -3.06
N LEU A 12 4.43 -18.72 -3.90
CA LEU A 12 3.94 -17.82 -4.94
C LEU A 12 3.29 -16.56 -4.35
N GLU A 13 2.55 -16.72 -3.26
CA GLU A 13 1.92 -15.61 -2.54
C GLU A 13 2.96 -14.69 -1.88
N GLN A 14 4.00 -15.24 -1.27
CA GLN A 14 5.12 -14.46 -0.72
C GLN A 14 5.84 -13.67 -1.82
N LEU A 15 6.09 -14.30 -2.97
CA LEU A 15 6.70 -13.66 -4.12
C LEU A 15 5.83 -12.52 -4.65
N ARG A 16 4.51 -12.74 -4.76
CA ARG A 16 3.53 -11.72 -5.17
C ARG A 16 3.59 -10.49 -4.26
N LEU A 17 3.55 -10.70 -2.95
CA LEU A 17 3.60 -9.63 -1.96
C LEU A 17 4.95 -8.89 -2.01
N THR A 18 6.05 -9.62 -2.18
CA THR A 18 7.39 -9.03 -2.28
C THR A 18 7.53 -8.16 -3.51
N VAL A 19 7.15 -8.65 -4.70
CA VAL A 19 7.22 -7.88 -5.95
C VAL A 19 6.36 -6.62 -5.85
N ARG A 20 5.14 -6.73 -5.31
CA ARG A 20 4.25 -5.58 -5.11
C ARG A 20 4.89 -4.56 -4.17
N ARG A 21 5.42 -5.00 -3.03
CA ARG A 21 6.10 -4.13 -2.05
C ARG A 21 7.28 -3.40 -2.67
N GLU A 22 8.20 -4.11 -3.30
CA GLU A 22 9.40 -3.54 -3.94
C GLU A 22 9.04 -2.52 -5.02
N ARG A 23 7.98 -2.79 -5.79
CA ARG A 23 7.47 -1.86 -6.80
C ARG A 23 6.93 -0.58 -6.15
N HIS A 24 6.19 -0.70 -5.04
CA HIS A 24 5.66 0.46 -4.32
C HIS A 24 6.75 1.30 -3.67
N LEU A 25 7.77 0.69 -3.07
CA LEU A 25 8.91 1.41 -2.50
C LEU A 25 9.62 2.32 -3.50
N ARG A 26 9.57 1.98 -4.80
CA ARG A 26 10.19 2.74 -5.88
C ARG A 26 9.21 3.65 -6.63
N ASN A 27 7.94 3.71 -6.22
CA ASN A 27 6.86 4.39 -6.95
C ASN A 27 6.79 3.97 -8.43
N TRP A 28 7.01 2.69 -8.72
CA TRP A 28 6.98 2.18 -10.09
C TRP A 28 5.57 1.75 -10.50
N THR A 29 5.18 2.08 -11.73
CA THR A 29 4.00 1.48 -12.35
C THR A 29 4.31 0.05 -12.80
N ALA A 30 3.29 -0.78 -13.00
CA ALA A 30 3.49 -2.14 -13.53
C ALA A 30 4.13 -2.14 -14.93
N GLN A 31 3.89 -1.08 -15.71
CA GLN A 31 4.57 -0.87 -16.99
C GLN A 31 6.07 -0.57 -16.79
N LYS A 32 6.40 0.37 -15.90
CA LYS A 32 7.79 0.72 -15.60
C LYS A 32 8.58 -0.48 -15.09
N LEU A 33 7.98 -1.30 -14.22
CA LEU A 33 8.60 -2.54 -13.76
C LEU A 33 8.89 -3.51 -14.93
N ALA A 34 7.96 -3.65 -15.86
CA ALA A 34 8.15 -4.50 -17.03
C ALA A 34 9.29 -3.99 -17.93
N GLU A 35 9.36 -2.68 -18.16
CA GLU A 35 10.43 -2.05 -18.91
C GLU A 35 11.79 -2.25 -18.22
N GLU A 36 11.90 -1.99 -16.92
CA GLU A 36 13.14 -2.20 -16.15
C GLU A 36 13.56 -3.67 -16.12
N ALA A 37 12.63 -4.61 -16.01
CA ALA A 37 12.92 -6.04 -16.13
C ALA A 37 13.44 -6.40 -17.52
N THR A 38 12.86 -5.82 -18.59
CA THR A 38 13.38 -6.04 -19.95
C THR A 38 14.77 -5.46 -20.15
N LYS A 39 15.05 -4.26 -19.61
CA LYS A 39 16.38 -3.65 -19.64
C LYS A 39 17.39 -4.52 -18.89
N SER A 40 17.04 -4.99 -17.70
CA SER A 40 17.90 -5.81 -16.84
C SER A 40 18.19 -7.19 -17.44
N ALA A 41 17.21 -7.77 -18.14
CA ALA A 41 17.39 -9.01 -18.91
C ALA A 41 18.31 -8.81 -20.11
N LYS A 42 18.13 -7.72 -20.88
CA LYS A 42 19.00 -7.38 -22.02
C LYS A 42 20.45 -7.19 -21.59
N LYS A 43 20.69 -6.51 -20.46
CA LYS A 43 22.05 -6.36 -19.87
C LYS A 43 22.73 -7.70 -19.60
N ARG A 44 21.95 -8.76 -19.34
CA ARG A 44 22.42 -10.12 -19.03
C ARG A 44 22.36 -11.06 -20.23
N GLY A 45 22.15 -10.54 -21.44
CA GLY A 45 22.12 -11.33 -22.69
C GLY A 45 20.79 -12.01 -23.01
N PHE A 46 19.71 -11.74 -22.25
CA PHE A 46 18.39 -12.33 -22.50
C PHE A 46 17.45 -11.32 -23.16
N ASN A 47 16.87 -11.71 -24.31
CA ASN A 47 15.86 -10.90 -24.98
C ASN A 47 14.45 -11.33 -24.55
N ILE A 48 13.93 -10.70 -23.49
CA ILE A 48 12.54 -10.88 -23.07
C ILE A 48 11.73 -9.63 -23.40
N LYS A 49 10.47 -9.83 -23.80
CA LYS A 49 9.48 -8.77 -23.97
C LYS A 49 8.41 -8.91 -22.90
N LEU A 50 8.66 -8.34 -21.73
CA LEU A 50 7.69 -8.32 -20.64
C LEU A 50 6.64 -7.23 -20.89
N LYS A 51 5.36 -7.55 -20.67
CA LYS A 51 4.25 -6.60 -20.78
C LYS A 51 3.72 -6.24 -19.40
N GLN A 52 3.10 -5.08 -19.27
CA GLN A 52 2.40 -4.65 -18.05
C GLN A 52 1.39 -5.71 -17.56
N TYR A 53 0.65 -6.34 -18.47
CA TYR A 53 -0.34 -7.37 -18.13
C TYR A 53 0.26 -8.58 -17.41
N SER A 54 1.51 -8.96 -17.73
CA SER A 54 2.21 -10.06 -17.08
C SER A 54 2.50 -9.75 -15.61
N ILE A 55 2.95 -8.52 -15.34
CA ILE A 55 3.14 -8.02 -13.97
C ILE A 55 1.81 -7.96 -13.22
N ALA A 56 0.78 -7.38 -13.83
CA ALA A 56 -0.54 -7.27 -13.19
C ALA A 56 -1.15 -8.65 -12.89
N SER A 57 -0.95 -9.63 -13.76
CA SER A 57 -1.43 -11.01 -13.55
C SER A 57 -0.74 -11.70 -12.37
N LEU A 58 0.56 -11.46 -12.17
CA LEU A 58 1.29 -11.91 -10.98
C LEU A 58 0.75 -11.23 -9.73
N GLU A 59 0.65 -9.90 -9.73
CA GLU A 59 0.20 -9.12 -8.57
C GLU A 59 -1.25 -9.43 -8.15
N THR A 60 -2.10 -9.81 -9.10
CA THR A 60 -3.50 -10.20 -8.85
C THR A 60 -3.66 -11.67 -8.47
N GLY A 61 -2.59 -12.46 -8.45
CA GLY A 61 -2.64 -13.87 -8.07
C GLY A 61 -3.29 -14.77 -9.12
N ARG A 62 -3.33 -14.35 -10.39
CA ARG A 62 -3.92 -15.13 -11.49
C ARG A 62 -3.01 -16.26 -11.98
N LEU A 63 -1.76 -16.26 -11.55
CA LEU A 63 -0.78 -17.27 -11.94
C LEU A 63 -0.87 -18.49 -11.03
N LYS A 64 -0.76 -19.69 -11.62
CA LYS A 64 -0.79 -20.97 -10.90
C LYS A 64 0.60 -21.47 -10.50
N SER A 65 1.64 -20.87 -11.07
CA SER A 65 3.04 -21.24 -10.85
C SER A 65 3.93 -20.02 -11.04
N GLU A 66 5.16 -20.10 -10.51
CA GLU A 66 6.16 -19.05 -10.67
C GLU A 66 6.64 -18.99 -12.12
N PRO A 67 6.47 -17.85 -12.82
CA PRO A 67 6.94 -17.74 -14.18
C PRO A 67 8.43 -17.43 -14.22
N ILE A 68 9.13 -18.01 -15.19
CA ILE A 68 10.59 -17.88 -15.39
C ILE A 68 11.05 -16.42 -15.44
N TRP A 69 10.19 -15.51 -15.89
CA TRP A 69 10.56 -14.11 -16.02
C TRP A 69 10.68 -13.34 -14.69
N VAL A 70 10.23 -13.90 -13.56
CA VAL A 70 10.35 -13.27 -12.24
C VAL A 70 11.80 -13.02 -11.86
N ARG A 71 12.73 -13.91 -12.23
CA ARG A 71 14.16 -13.70 -11.97
C ARG A 71 14.68 -12.38 -12.53
N TYR A 72 14.15 -11.92 -13.67
CA TYR A 72 14.56 -10.66 -14.29
C TYR A 72 13.98 -9.44 -13.59
N ILE A 73 12.86 -9.60 -12.87
CA ILE A 73 12.32 -8.57 -11.99
C ILE A 73 13.21 -8.42 -10.77
N MET A 74 13.66 -9.53 -10.18
CA MET A 74 14.61 -9.48 -9.05
C MET A 74 15.92 -8.80 -9.47
N PHE A 75 16.40 -9.09 -10.68
CA PHE A 75 17.53 -8.35 -11.26
C PHE A 75 17.25 -6.86 -11.46
N ALA A 76 16.05 -6.47 -11.88
CA ALA A 76 15.68 -5.06 -12.00
C ALA A 76 15.66 -4.33 -10.67
N PHE A 77 15.25 -5.01 -9.59
CA PHE A 77 15.32 -4.47 -8.23
C PHE A 77 16.76 -4.36 -7.72
N ALA A 78 17.62 -5.33 -8.03
CA ALA A 78 19.04 -5.28 -7.68
C ALA A 78 19.78 -4.16 -8.44
N ASP A 79 19.46 -3.96 -9.72
CA ASP A 79 20.04 -2.90 -10.55
C ASP A 79 19.56 -1.48 -10.12
N ASN A 80 18.45 -1.41 -9.38
CA ASN A 80 17.87 -0.16 -8.88
C ASN A 80 17.57 -0.28 -7.37
N PRO A 81 18.59 -0.23 -6.50
CA PRO A 81 18.37 -0.30 -5.06
C PRO A 81 17.50 0.87 -4.60
N VAL A 82 16.59 0.63 -3.65
CA VAL A 82 15.93 1.73 -2.94
C VAL A 82 17.01 2.39 -2.10
N LEU A 83 17.21 3.70 -2.26
CA LEU A 83 17.96 4.47 -1.28
C LEU A 83 17.14 4.41 0.01
N GLU A 84 17.53 3.51 0.92
CA GLU A 84 16.95 3.46 2.25
C GLU A 84 17.20 4.83 2.91
N LEU A 85 16.15 5.66 2.95
CA LEU A 85 15.91 6.50 4.11
C LEU A 85 15.71 5.55 5.29
N SER A 86 16.84 5.09 5.81
CA SER A 86 16.95 4.47 7.11
C SER A 86 16.14 5.32 8.09
N SER A 87 15.20 4.67 8.78
CA SER A 87 14.35 5.22 9.84
C SER A 87 13.20 6.18 9.46
N ALA A 88 12.16 5.68 8.79
CA ALA A 88 10.80 6.14 9.08
C ALA A 88 9.76 5.08 8.72
N GLN A 89 9.27 4.41 9.76
CA GLN A 89 7.87 4.02 9.94
C GLN A 89 7.20 3.26 8.79
N SER A 90 7.06 1.96 9.04
CA SER A 90 5.79 1.25 8.90
C SER A 90 4.58 2.17 9.14
N SER A 91 3.96 2.67 8.07
CA SER A 91 2.56 3.13 8.11
C SER A 91 1.89 2.86 6.76
N ASN A 92 1.15 1.74 6.74
CA ASN A 92 -0.06 1.46 5.97
C ASN A 92 -0.29 2.22 4.65
N TRP A 93 0.06 1.57 3.54
CA TRP A 93 -0.36 1.98 2.20
C TRP A 93 -1.83 1.64 1.95
N HIS A 94 -2.69 2.65 1.85
CA HIS A 94 -4.04 2.52 1.29
C HIS A 94 -3.95 2.57 -0.24
N TYR A 95 -4.56 1.59 -0.90
CA TYR A 95 -4.56 1.44 -2.36
C TYR A 95 -5.69 2.28 -2.96
N GLN A 96 -5.38 3.30 -3.76
CA GLN A 96 -6.34 3.91 -4.70
C GLN A 96 -5.72 3.90 -6.10
N GLN A 97 -6.47 3.36 -7.06
CA GLN A 97 -6.23 3.49 -8.50
C GLN A 97 -7.31 4.42 -9.10
N PRO A 98 -7.06 5.02 -10.28
CA PRO A 98 -7.11 6.46 -10.43
C PRO A 98 -8.41 6.97 -11.06
N GLY A 99 -8.96 8.03 -10.46
CA GLY A 99 -9.61 9.13 -11.16
C GLY A 99 -8.64 10.32 -11.10
N ALA A 100 -8.41 10.97 -12.22
CA ALA A 100 -7.39 12.00 -12.37
C ALA A 100 -7.72 13.26 -11.57
N GLU A 101 -6.91 13.61 -10.57
CA GLU A 101 -6.78 14.99 -10.11
C GLU A 101 -5.32 15.34 -9.81
N LYS A 102 -4.90 16.47 -10.39
CA LYS A 102 -3.61 17.11 -10.22
C LYS A 102 -3.42 17.42 -8.74
N GLN A 103 -2.37 16.89 -8.11
CA GLN A 103 -1.96 17.39 -6.80
C GLN A 103 -0.79 18.36 -6.99
N ASN A 104 -1.16 19.64 -6.88
CA ASN A 104 -0.25 20.72 -6.57
C ASN A 104 0.50 20.38 -5.28
N ASP A 105 1.78 20.70 -5.24
CA ASP A 105 2.55 20.83 -4.01
C ASP A 105 1.94 21.95 -3.15
N GLU A 106 0.94 21.63 -2.33
CA GLU A 106 0.54 22.50 -1.24
C GLU A 106 1.44 22.23 -0.04
N SER A 107 2.43 23.10 0.11
CA SER A 107 3.18 23.33 1.34
C SER A 107 2.22 23.36 2.54
N CYS A 108 2.26 22.31 3.37
CA CYS A 108 1.55 22.26 4.66
C CYS A 108 2.16 23.29 5.63
N SER A 109 1.89 24.56 5.40
CA SER A 109 2.25 25.70 6.27
C SER A 109 1.04 26.33 6.93
N GLY A 110 -0.14 25.72 6.79
CA GLY A 110 -1.36 26.11 7.50
C GLY A 110 -1.39 25.47 8.89
N LYS A 111 -1.71 26.27 9.92
CA LYS A 111 -2.06 25.79 11.26
C LYS A 111 -3.01 24.59 11.12
N ILE A 112 -2.62 23.44 11.67
CA ILE A 112 -3.38 22.21 11.53
C ILE A 112 -4.73 22.44 12.22
N LYS A 113 -5.80 22.52 11.44
CA LYS A 113 -7.15 22.61 11.98
C LYS A 113 -7.68 21.20 12.16
N LEU A 114 -8.21 20.93 13.34
CA LEU A 114 -8.96 19.70 13.58
C LEU A 114 -10.17 19.65 12.65
N PRO A 115 -10.48 18.48 12.06
CA PRO A 115 -11.72 18.29 11.30
C PRO A 115 -12.94 18.59 12.18
N ASP A 116 -14.05 18.92 11.54
CA ASP A 116 -15.31 19.14 12.25
C ASP A 116 -15.78 17.86 12.98
N GLN A 117 -16.67 18.04 13.96
CA GLN A 117 -17.11 16.95 14.83
C GLN A 117 -17.72 15.78 14.05
N SER A 118 -18.43 16.03 12.94
CA SER A 118 -19.05 14.99 12.14
C SER A 118 -18.02 14.15 11.39
N SER A 119 -16.99 14.79 10.85
CA SER A 119 -15.85 14.14 10.20
C SER A 119 -15.03 13.34 11.21
N LEU A 120 -14.78 13.88 12.40
CA LEU A 120 -14.07 13.18 13.48
C LEU A 120 -14.84 11.93 13.94
N ARG A 121 -16.16 12.04 14.11
CA ARG A 121 -17.01 10.89 14.43
C ARG A 121 -16.88 9.78 13.39
N ASN A 122 -17.01 10.13 12.11
CA ASN A 122 -16.91 9.15 11.02
C ASN A 122 -15.52 8.49 10.97
N LEU A 123 -14.46 9.26 11.25
CA LEU A 123 -13.11 8.75 11.37
C LEU A 123 -12.96 7.77 12.52
N PHE A 124 -13.41 8.12 13.73
CA PHE A 124 -13.37 7.21 14.89
C PHE A 124 -14.20 5.96 14.66
N LEU A 125 -15.37 6.10 14.03
CA LEU A 125 -16.24 4.99 13.72
C LEU A 125 -15.59 4.04 12.68
N GLY A 126 -14.94 4.59 11.66
CA GLY A 126 -14.11 3.85 10.70
C GLY A 126 -12.97 3.08 11.36
N LEU A 127 -12.35 3.66 12.40
CA LEU A 127 -11.30 3.00 13.18
C LEU A 127 -11.85 1.93 14.14
N LEU A 128 -13.06 2.09 14.65
CA LEU A 128 -13.69 1.16 15.61
C LEU A 128 -14.41 -0.03 14.94
N ILE A 129 -14.86 0.11 13.69
CA ILE A 129 -15.47 -0.99 12.91
C ILE A 129 -14.60 -2.25 12.92
N PRO A 130 -13.30 -2.21 12.57
CA PRO A 130 -12.45 -3.40 12.55
C PRO A 130 -12.05 -3.92 13.94
N VAL A 131 -12.32 -3.17 15.02
CA VAL A 131 -11.93 -3.56 16.38
C VAL A 131 -12.95 -4.52 16.97
N GLY A 132 -12.60 -5.81 17.03
CA GLY A 132 -13.27 -6.85 17.82
C GLY A 132 -14.72 -7.17 17.44
N LYS A 133 -15.06 -8.47 17.34
CA LYS A 133 -16.45 -8.93 17.15
C LYS A 133 -17.31 -8.82 18.41
N ASN A 134 -16.70 -8.53 19.56
CA ASN A 134 -17.32 -8.60 20.88
C ASN A 134 -17.98 -7.28 21.32
N VAL A 135 -17.86 -6.21 20.54
CA VAL A 135 -18.44 -4.90 20.84
C VAL A 135 -19.56 -4.63 19.85
N SER A 136 -20.76 -4.35 20.35
CA SER A 136 -21.92 -4.05 19.52
C SER A 136 -21.68 -2.78 18.69
N LEU A 137 -22.34 -2.70 17.54
CA LEU A 137 -22.25 -1.53 16.66
C LEU A 137 -22.69 -0.24 17.37
N GLU A 138 -23.72 -0.34 18.22
CA GLU A 138 -24.22 0.77 19.03
C GLU A 138 -23.18 1.28 20.03
N ALA A 139 -22.45 0.36 20.69
CA ALA A 139 -21.36 0.75 21.58
C ALA A 139 -20.22 1.43 20.81
N LYS A 140 -19.90 0.97 19.60
CA LYS A 140 -18.89 1.61 18.72
C LYS A 140 -19.34 3.01 18.27
N GLN A 141 -20.62 3.18 17.94
CA GLN A 141 -21.20 4.48 17.63
C GLN A 141 -21.11 5.45 18.81
N HIS A 142 -21.51 5.00 20.00
CA HIS A 142 -21.43 5.79 21.22
C HIS A 142 -19.99 6.20 21.56
N ILE A 143 -19.03 5.29 21.42
CA ILE A 143 -17.60 5.61 21.63
C ILE A 143 -17.12 6.65 20.61
N ALA A 144 -17.46 6.50 19.33
CA ALA A 144 -17.10 7.47 18.29
C ALA A 144 -17.69 8.86 18.58
N ASP A 145 -18.93 8.92 19.07
CA ASP A 145 -19.61 10.16 19.44
C ASP A 145 -18.95 10.86 20.63
N VAL A 146 -18.60 10.10 21.68
CA VAL A 146 -17.90 10.65 22.84
C VAL A 146 -16.51 11.16 22.46
N LEU A 147 -15.76 10.40 21.65
CA LEU A 147 -14.43 10.80 21.21
C LEU A 147 -14.46 12.06 20.34
N ALA A 148 -15.41 12.15 19.39
CA ALA A 148 -15.57 13.33 18.54
C ALA A 148 -15.87 14.61 19.35
N GLN A 149 -16.58 14.51 20.46
CA GLN A 149 -16.90 15.65 21.33
C GLN A 149 -15.77 16.04 22.29
N ARG A 150 -15.02 15.06 22.78
CA ARG A 150 -14.06 15.25 23.88
C ARG A 150 -12.63 15.47 23.41
N LEU A 151 -12.25 14.88 22.27
CA LEU A 151 -10.89 14.97 21.75
C LEU A 151 -10.48 16.41 21.34
N PRO A 152 -11.31 17.19 20.61
CA PRO A 152 -10.98 18.58 20.32
C PRO A 152 -10.75 19.42 21.58
N LYS A 153 -11.62 19.25 22.59
CA LYS A 153 -11.52 19.96 23.88
C LYS A 153 -10.24 19.61 24.65
N GLY A 154 -9.84 18.34 24.62
CA GLY A 154 -8.58 17.90 25.24
C GLY A 154 -7.35 18.43 24.51
N LEU A 155 -7.42 18.55 23.19
CA LEU A 155 -6.32 19.04 22.36
C LEU A 155 -6.14 20.57 22.47
N GLU A 156 -7.23 21.32 22.63
CA GLU A 156 -7.20 22.75 22.98
C GLU A 156 -6.49 22.99 24.32
N GLN A 157 -6.73 22.14 25.32
CA GLN A 157 -6.10 22.26 26.65
C GLN A 157 -4.58 22.03 26.63
N ILE A 158 -4.08 21.24 25.67
CA ILE A 158 -2.65 20.89 25.55
C ILE A 158 -1.93 21.83 24.57
N SER A 159 -2.62 22.84 24.01
CA SER A 159 -2.07 23.79 23.02
C SER A 159 -1.43 23.13 21.79
N LEU A 160 -1.86 21.91 21.43
CA LEU A 160 -1.33 21.17 20.28
C LEU A 160 -1.86 21.70 18.94
N PHE A 161 -2.93 22.50 18.97
CA PHE A 161 -3.55 23.13 17.82
C PHE A 161 -3.94 24.57 18.19
N GLN A 162 -3.62 25.54 17.34
CA GLN A 162 -3.99 26.97 17.44
C GLN A 162 -4.77 27.43 16.22
#